data_AF-C7NA63-F1
#
_entry.id   AF-C7NA63-F1
#
_cell.length_a   1.000
_cell.length_b   1.000
_cell.length_c   1.000
_cell.angle_alpha   90.00
_cell.angle_beta   90.00
_cell.angle_gamma   90.00
#
_symmetry.space_group_name_H-M   'P 1'
#
loop_
_entity.id
_entity.type
_entity.pdbx_description
1 polymer ?
#
loop_
_entity_poly.entity_id
_entity_poly.type
_entity_poly.pdbx_seq_one_letter_code
_entity_poly.pdbx_strand_id
1 'polypeptide(L)'
;MKIIYKNIDYLVMGICYFNDNKKTYYLIEEENKVKWISEVFIEVKKSKIPFNWSISLENNLKYNFLCGYYELCNSLEHFEGIISENKKDLEIFKKRKKELEIWLEKLDYYNKEITFNDILSKIRF
;
A
#
# COMPACT_ATOMS: atom_id res chain seq x y z
N MET A 1 -3.92 -2.45 3.49
CA MET A 1 -3.17 -3.64 3.92
C MET A 1 -1.95 -3.23 4.73
N LYS A 2 -1.60 -3.96 5.80
CA LYS A 2 -0.38 -3.75 6.58
C LYS A 2 0.39 -5.06 6.75
N ILE A 3 1.71 -4.96 6.70
CA ILE A 3 2.65 -6.08 6.92
C ILE A 3 3.62 -5.72 8.05
N ILE A 4 4.18 -6.74 8.70
CA ILE A 4 5.29 -6.59 9.62
C ILE A 4 6.56 -6.99 8.87
N TYR A 5 7.55 -6.11 8.87
CA TYR A 5 8.89 -6.36 8.34
C TYR A 5 9.89 -5.87 9.38
N LYS A 6 10.87 -6.69 9.76
CA LYS A 6 11.83 -6.36 10.83
C LYS A 6 11.18 -5.82 12.13
N ASN A 7 10.07 -6.43 12.54
CA ASN A 7 9.28 -6.03 13.72
C ASN A 7 8.65 -4.62 13.65
N ILE A 8 8.52 -4.03 12.46
CA ILE A 8 7.89 -2.72 12.23
C ILE A 8 6.69 -2.90 11.29
N ASP A 9 5.59 -2.20 11.59
CA ASP A 9 4.39 -2.17 10.75
C ASP A 9 4.60 -1.25 9.53
N TYR A 10 4.38 -1.77 8.33
CA TYR A 10 4.42 -1.00 7.08
C TYR A 10 3.06 -1.01 6.36
N LEU A 11 2.71 0.15 5.80
CA LEU A 11 1.62 0.29 4.86
C LEU A 11 2.07 -0.26 3.50
N VAL A 12 1.35 -1.26 2.99
CA VAL A 12 1.56 -1.79 1.65
C VAL A 12 0.89 -0.87 0.64
N MET A 13 1.61 -0.53 -0.43
CA MET A 13 1.16 0.31 -1.53
C MET A 13 0.94 -0.45 -2.84
N GLY A 14 1.45 -1.67 -2.94
CA GLY A 14 1.25 -2.57 -4.07
C GLY A 14 1.74 -3.98 -3.77
N ILE A 15 1.27 -4.94 -4.55
CA ILE A 15 1.64 -6.35 -4.49
C ILE A 15 1.93 -6.79 -5.92
N CYS A 16 3.09 -7.42 -6.13
CA CYS A 16 3.55 -7.87 -7.43
C CYS A 16 3.96 -9.33 -7.35
N TYR A 17 3.60 -10.12 -8.36
CA TYR A 17 4.13 -11.45 -8.58
C TYR A 17 5.02 -11.41 -9.82
N PHE A 18 6.32 -11.28 -9.59
CA PHE A 18 7.31 -11.14 -10.65
C PHE A 18 7.54 -12.48 -11.39
N ASN A 19 7.89 -12.39 -12.67
CA ASN A 19 8.08 -13.56 -13.54
C ASN A 19 9.33 -14.38 -13.22
N ASP A 20 10.37 -13.70 -12.72
CA ASP A 20 11.72 -14.23 -12.51
C ASP A 20 11.83 -15.20 -11.34
N ASN A 21 11.01 -15.05 -10.30
CA ASN A 21 11.22 -15.74 -9.03
C ASN A 21 9.95 -16.41 -8.46
N LYS A 22 8.79 -16.31 -9.13
CA LYS A 22 7.52 -16.94 -8.71
C LYS A 22 7.16 -16.66 -7.24
N LYS A 23 7.54 -15.49 -6.73
CA LYS A 23 7.26 -15.07 -5.36
C LYS A 23 6.44 -13.80 -5.37
N THR A 24 5.66 -13.61 -4.32
CA THR A 24 4.92 -12.37 -4.08
C THR A 24 5.85 -11.34 -3.44
N TYR A 25 5.74 -10.10 -3.89
CA TYR A 25 6.47 -8.95 -3.37
C TYR A 25 5.51 -7.85 -2.98
N TYR A 26 5.87 -7.12 -1.93
CA TYR A 26 5.08 -6.04 -1.35
C TYR A 26 5.84 -4.73 -1.47
N LEU A 27 5.21 -3.73 -2.08
CA LEU A 27 5.75 -2.38 -2.21
C LEU A 27 5.51 -1.61 -0.91
N ILE A 28 6.58 -1.16 -0.26
CA ILE A 28 6.54 -0.36 0.96
C ILE A 28 7.52 0.81 0.86
N GLU A 29 7.40 1.75 1.79
CA GLU A 29 8.41 2.79 2.04
C GLU A 29 9.06 2.53 3.41
N GLU A 30 10.36 2.21 3.43
CA GLU A 30 11.20 2.11 4.64
C GLU A 30 12.20 3.26 4.61
N GLU A 31 12.27 4.08 5.66
CA GLU A 31 13.26 5.17 5.78
C GLU A 31 13.31 6.10 4.55
N ASN A 32 12.13 6.51 4.04
CA ASN A 32 11.95 7.31 2.82
C ASN A 32 12.45 6.65 1.52
N LYS A 33 12.68 5.33 1.54
CA LYS A 33 13.03 4.54 0.36
C LYS A 33 11.90 3.59 -0.01
N VAL A 34 11.44 3.70 -1.24
CA VAL A 34 10.40 2.84 -1.81
C VAL A 34 11.04 1.57 -2.32
N LYS A 35 10.49 0.40 -1.93
CA LYS A 35 11.05 -0.89 -2.34
C LYS A 35 10.05 -2.03 -2.28
N TRP A 36 10.37 -3.07 -3.05
CA TRP A 36 9.68 -4.34 -3.06
C TRP A 36 10.32 -5.32 -2.07
N ILE A 37 9.53 -5.85 -1.15
CA ILE A 37 9.96 -6.84 -0.16
C ILE A 37 9.27 -8.18 -0.45
N SER A 38 10.06 -9.24 -0.54
CA SER A 38 9.52 -10.59 -0.76
C SER A 38 8.67 -11.05 0.43
N GLU A 39 7.60 -11.79 0.13
CA GLU A 39 6.73 -12.43 1.12
C GLU A 39 7.47 -13.29 2.15
N VAL A 40 8.64 -13.82 1.80
CA VAL A 40 9.49 -14.65 2.67
C VAL A 40 9.95 -13.91 3.94
N PHE A 41 10.00 -12.57 3.90
CA PHE A 41 10.53 -11.75 4.99
C PHE A 41 9.46 -11.05 5.83
N ILE A 42 8.18 -11.32 5.59
CA ILE A 42 7.09 -10.51 6.14
C ILE A 42 5.99 -11.34 6.79
N GLU A 43 5.28 -10.73 7.74
CA GLU A 43 4.04 -11.27 8.30
C GLU A 43 2.86 -10.35 7.94
N VAL A 44 1.72 -10.92 7.51
CA VAL A 44 0.54 -10.13 7.14
C VAL A 44 -0.32 -9.85 8.37
N LYS A 45 -0.41 -8.58 8.78
CA LYS A 45 -1.17 -8.15 9.97
C LYS A 45 -2.62 -7.76 9.68
N LYS A 46 -2.84 -6.97 8.61
CA LYS A 46 -4.18 -6.52 8.19
C LYS A 46 -4.31 -6.76 6.68
N SER A 47 -5.08 -7.76 6.29
CA SER A 47 -5.23 -8.24 4.91
C SER A 47 -6.26 -7.46 4.07
N LYS A 48 -6.92 -6.44 4.62
CA LYS A 48 -7.87 -5.63 3.85
C LYS A 48 -7.15 -4.84 2.74
N ILE A 49 -7.47 -5.19 1.49
CA ILE A 49 -7.06 -4.47 0.29
C ILE A 49 -7.85 -3.14 0.24
N PRO A 50 -7.19 -2.00 0.00
CA PRO A 50 -7.88 -0.73 -0.20
C PRO A 50 -8.82 -0.76 -1.41
N PHE A 51 -10.01 -0.18 -1.28
CA PHE A 51 -11.05 -0.15 -2.32
C PHE A 51 -10.62 0.53 -3.63
N ASN A 52 -9.64 1.42 -3.56
CA ASN A 52 -9.13 2.19 -4.69
C ASN A 52 -7.95 1.50 -5.39
N TRP A 53 -7.69 0.23 -5.07
CA TRP A 53 -6.67 -0.54 -5.76
C TRP A 53 -7.17 -1.05 -7.12
N SER A 54 -6.31 -0.92 -8.10
CA SER A 54 -6.43 -1.51 -9.42
C SER A 54 -5.68 -2.84 -9.47
N ILE A 55 -6.01 -3.65 -10.47
CA ILE A 55 -5.36 -4.92 -10.75
C ILE A 55 -4.93 -4.90 -12.22
N SER A 56 -3.67 -5.27 -12.47
CA SER A 56 -3.14 -5.56 -13.79
C SER A 56 -2.81 -7.05 -13.88
N LEU A 57 -3.46 -7.70 -14.84
CA LEU A 57 -3.24 -9.09 -15.24
C LEU A 57 -2.50 -9.16 -16.58
N GLU A 58 -1.72 -8.12 -16.89
CA GLU A 58 -0.92 -8.13 -18.10
C GLU A 58 0.17 -9.18 -17.96
N ASN A 59 0.14 -10.17 -18.86
CA ASN A 59 1.19 -11.17 -19.01
C ASN A 59 2.39 -10.52 -19.74
N ASN A 60 2.92 -9.45 -19.14
CA ASN A 60 4.09 -8.76 -19.67
C ASN A 60 5.37 -9.46 -19.20
N LEU A 61 6.51 -9.08 -19.76
CA LEU A 61 7.79 -9.75 -19.45
C LEU A 61 8.25 -9.56 -17.99
N LYS A 62 7.66 -8.62 -17.23
CA LYS A 62 8.12 -8.24 -15.88
C LYS A 62 7.35 -8.97 -14.77
N TYR A 63 6.03 -9.08 -14.88
CA TYR A 63 5.18 -9.66 -13.84
C TYR A 63 3.98 -10.42 -14.43
N ASN A 64 3.46 -11.41 -13.70
CA ASN A 64 2.22 -12.11 -14.06
C ASN A 64 1.00 -11.48 -13.40
N PHE A 65 1.22 -10.78 -12.28
CA PHE A 65 0.16 -10.14 -11.50
C PHE A 65 0.72 -8.89 -10.81
N LEU A 66 -0.04 -7.81 -10.87
CA LEU A 66 0.23 -6.58 -10.13
C LEU A 66 -1.08 -6.01 -9.59
N CYS A 67 -1.11 -5.62 -8.32
CA CYS A 67 -2.20 -4.83 -7.78
C CYS A 67 -1.68 -3.71 -6.88
N GLY A 68 -2.37 -2.58 -6.84
CA GLY A 68 -1.95 -1.39 -6.10
C GLY A 68 -2.71 -0.17 -6.55
N TYR A 69 -2.16 1.03 -6.32
CA TYR A 69 -2.79 2.26 -6.80
C TYR A 69 -2.82 2.34 -8.35
N TYR A 70 -3.69 3.20 -8.87
CA TYR A 70 -4.02 3.26 -10.30
C TYR A 70 -2.79 3.38 -11.21
N GLU A 71 -1.90 4.35 -10.97
CA GLU A 71 -0.71 4.57 -11.80
C GLU A 71 0.25 3.39 -11.76
N LEU A 72 0.37 2.68 -10.63
CA LEU A 72 1.20 1.49 -10.52
C LEU A 72 0.74 0.40 -11.49
N CYS A 73 -0.57 0.21 -11.62
CA CYS A 73 -1.14 -0.88 -12.42
C CYS A 73 -1.34 -0.52 -13.89
N ASN A 74 -1.54 0.77 -14.21
CA ASN A 74 -1.95 1.21 -15.56
C ASN A 74 -0.84 1.97 -16.31
N SER A 75 0.36 2.09 -15.77
CA SER A 75 1.50 2.70 -16.44
C SER A 75 2.76 1.87 -16.22
N LEU A 76 3.21 1.19 -17.28
CA LEU A 76 4.47 0.44 -17.26
C LEU A 76 5.66 1.36 -16.96
N GLU A 77 5.67 2.57 -17.55
CA GLU A 77 6.69 3.59 -17.27
C GLU A 77 6.75 3.95 -15.79
N HIS A 78 5.59 4.12 -15.14
CA HIS A 78 5.55 4.43 -13.71
C HIS A 78 6.06 3.25 -12.87
N PHE A 79 5.64 2.02 -13.18
CA PHE A 79 6.14 0.82 -12.52
C PHE A 79 7.67 0.69 -12.60
N GLU A 80 8.24 0.87 -13.80
CA GLU A 80 9.69 0.88 -14.00
C GLU A 80 10.36 2.07 -13.33
N GLY A 81 9.69 3.23 -13.29
CA GLY A 81 10.10 4.41 -12.54
C GLY A 81 10.24 4.15 -11.05
N ILE A 82 9.32 3.38 -10.45
CA ILE A 82 9.43 2.95 -9.05
C ILE A 82 10.64 2.03 -8.83
N ILE A 83 10.86 1.06 -9.72
CA ILE A 83 12.02 0.14 -9.63
C ILE A 83 13.35 0.89 -9.78
N SER A 84 13.39 1.88 -10.67
CA SER A 84 14.57 2.69 -10.97
C SER A 84 14.74 3.91 -10.05
N GLU A 85 13.89 4.07 -9.03
CA GLU A 85 13.89 5.20 -8.11
C GLU A 85 13.80 6.58 -8.81
N ASN A 86 13.03 6.66 -9.90
CA ASN A 86 12.80 7.90 -10.63
C ASN A 86 12.08 8.94 -9.75
N LYS A 87 12.64 10.15 -9.66
CA LYS A 87 12.12 11.24 -8.82
C LYS A 87 10.65 11.55 -9.07
N LYS A 88 10.21 11.64 -10.33
CA LYS A 88 8.82 11.98 -10.67
C LYS A 88 7.85 10.90 -10.20
N ASP A 89 8.23 9.64 -10.39
CA ASP A 89 7.42 8.49 -10.00
C ASP A 89 7.37 8.33 -8.47
N LEU A 90 8.48 8.60 -7.77
CA LEU A 90 8.49 8.64 -6.31
C LEU A 90 7.59 9.75 -5.74
N GLU A 91 7.49 10.91 -6.39
CA GLU A 91 6.55 11.96 -5.97
C GLU A 91 5.08 11.56 -6.17
N ILE A 92 4.77 10.87 -7.28
CA ILE A 92 3.44 10.28 -7.50
C ILE A 92 3.14 9.24 -6.41
N PHE A 93 4.09 8.35 -6.12
CA PHE A 93 3.95 7.36 -5.04
C PHE A 93 3.63 8.02 -3.70
N LYS A 94 4.40 9.04 -3.29
CA LYS A 94 4.19 9.76 -2.02
C LYS A 94 2.80 10.39 -1.96
N LYS A 95 2.34 11.00 -3.06
CA LYS A 95 0.99 11.55 -3.16
C LYS A 95 -0.06 10.46 -2.92
N ARG A 96 0.05 9.30 -3.60
CA ARG A 96 -0.90 8.18 -3.47
C ARG A 96 -0.86 7.54 -2.09
N LYS A 97 0.31 7.45 -1.47
CA LYS A 97 0.46 6.97 -0.09
C LYS A 97 -0.29 7.88 0.89
N LYS A 98 -0.07 9.20 0.81
CA LYS A 98 -0.75 10.18 1.66
C LYS A 98 -2.28 10.13 1.50
N GLU A 99 -2.77 10.01 0.26
CA GLU A 99 -4.20 9.85 -0.01
C GLU A 99 -4.77 8.60 0.68
N LEU A 100 -4.05 7.47 0.61
CA LEU A 100 -4.46 6.23 1.26
C LEU A 100 -4.43 6.32 2.79
N GLU A 101 -3.40 6.94 3.37
CA GLU A 101 -3.29 7.17 4.82
C GLU A 101 -4.48 7.99 5.34
N ILE A 102 -4.81 9.11 4.68
CA ILE A 102 -5.99 9.93 5.01
C ILE A 102 -7.28 9.12 4.95
N TRP A 103 -7.41 8.24 3.94
CA TRP A 103 -8.60 7.41 3.81
C TRP A 103 -8.70 6.35 4.92
N LEU A 104 -7.59 5.73 5.30
CA LEU A 104 -7.54 4.76 6.39
C LEU A 104 -7.89 5.41 7.74
N GLU A 105 -7.42 6.63 8.00
CA GLU A 105 -7.78 7.39 9.19
C GLU A 105 -9.29 7.69 9.24
N LYS A 106 -9.88 8.12 8.11
CA LYS A 106 -11.33 8.35 8.03
C LYS A 106 -12.12 7.07 8.24
N LEU A 107 -11.70 5.95 7.66
CA LEU A 107 -12.36 4.68 7.90
C LEU A 107 -12.27 4.23 9.35
N ASP A 108 -11.13 4.38 10.00
CA ASP A 108 -10.98 4.03 11.41
C ASP A 108 -11.85 4.95 12.29
N TYR A 109 -12.09 6.20 11.88
CA TYR A 109 -13.08 7.10 12.52
C TYR A 109 -14.52 6.60 12.35
N TYR A 110 -14.95 6.25 11.12
CA TYR A 110 -16.33 5.81 10.86
C TYR A 110 -16.63 4.40 11.39
N ASN A 111 -15.63 3.52 11.46
CA ASN A 111 -15.78 2.17 12.04
C ASN A 111 -15.58 2.16 13.56
N LYS A 112 -15.27 3.30 14.18
CA LYS A 112 -15.25 3.41 15.63
C LYS A 112 -16.70 3.36 16.11
N GLU A 113 -17.05 2.36 16.93
CA GLU A 113 -18.28 2.45 17.70
C GLU A 113 -18.20 3.72 18.55
N ILE A 114 -19.01 4.72 18.22
CA ILE A 114 -19.17 5.92 19.04
C ILE A 114 -20.14 5.54 20.14
N THR A 115 -19.63 5.34 21.35
CA THR A 115 -20.47 5.03 22.49
C THR A 115 -21.15 6.30 23.02
N PHE A 116 -22.26 6.14 23.74
CA PHE A 116 -22.92 7.27 24.42
C PHE A 116 -21.97 8.01 25.40
N ASN A 117 -21.02 7.28 26.00
CA ASN A 117 -19.99 7.86 26.87
C ASN A 117 -18.97 8.72 26.11
N ASP A 118 -18.62 8.36 24.87
CA ASP A 118 -17.77 9.17 24.01
C ASP A 118 -18.42 10.51 23.66
N ILE A 119 -19.75 10.53 23.55
CA ILE A 119 -20.54 11.75 23.29
C ILE A 119 -20.60 12.60 24.56
N LEU A 120 -20.96 12.01 25.70
CA LEU A 120 -21.04 12.70 27.00
C LEU A 120 -19.72 13.38 27.38
N SER A 121 -18.58 12.73 27.15
CA SER A 121 -17.26 13.30 27.48
C SER A 121 -16.90 14.59 26.72
N LYS A 122 -17.56 14.84 25.58
CA LYS A 122 -17.35 16.03 24.75
C LYS A 122 -18.30 17.18 25.08
N ILE A 123 -19.35 16.92 25.84
CA ILE A 123 -20.27 17.95 26.33
C ILE A 123 -19.75 18.39 27.70
N ARG A 124 -19.20 19.60 27.79
CA ARG A 124 -18.88 20.21 29.08
C ARG A 124 -20.15 20.84 29.65
N PHE A 125 -20.57 20.37 30.81
CA PHE A 125 -21.55 21.04 31.66
C PHE A 125 -20.86 22.12 32.49
#